data_AF-A0A2D7BVI3-F1
#
_entry.id   AF-A0A2D7BVI3-F1
#
_cell.length_a   1.000
_cell.length_b   1.000
_cell.length_c   1.000
_cell.angle_alpha   90.00
_cell.angle_beta   90.00
_cell.angle_gamma   90.00
#
_symmetry.space_group_name_H-M   'P 1'
#
loop_
_entity.id
_entity.type
_entity.pdbx_description
1 polymer ?
#
loop_
_entity_poly.entity_id
_entity_poly.type
_entity_poly.pdbx_seq_one_letter_code
_entity_poly.pdbx_strand_id
1 'polypeptide(L)' 'MVKPNTTFNLSIRDIEIIEEALRAKAGRRGMAIAQGETSDRLREEMNEIQEVLGRIHEQKNFYAKFKDGTTYVSG' A
#
# COMPACT_ATOMS: atom_id res chain seq x y z
N MET A 1 -16.93 25.02 -8.07
CA MET A 1 -16.39 23.69 -7.67
C MET A 1 -15.29 23.31 -8.64
N VAL A 2 -14.13 22.91 -8.13
CA VAL A 2 -13.06 22.34 -8.98
C VAL A 2 -13.49 20.93 -9.36
N LYS A 3 -13.45 20.60 -10.66
CA LYS A 3 -13.82 19.26 -11.15
C LYS A 3 -12.78 18.25 -10.63
N PRO A 4 -13.19 17.18 -9.92
CA PRO A 4 -12.27 16.14 -9.48
C PRO A 4 -11.60 15.49 -10.69
N ASN A 5 -10.29 15.24 -10.60
CA ASN A 5 -9.60 14.45 -11.60
C ASN A 5 -10.00 12.98 -11.41
N THR A 6 -10.70 12.42 -12.39
CA THR A 6 -11.17 11.04 -12.39
C THR A 6 -10.24 10.10 -13.17
N THR A 7 -9.15 10.62 -13.72
CA THR A 7 -8.20 9.83 -14.48
C THR A 7 -7.13 9.29 -13.55
N PHE A 8 -7.07 7.97 -13.43
CA PHE A 8 -5.99 7.28 -12.75
C PHE A 8 -4.83 7.11 -13.73
N ASN A 9 -3.77 7.92 -13.57
CA ASN A 9 -2.62 7.92 -14.47
C ASN A 9 -1.54 6.89 -14.11
N LEU A 10 -1.75 6.08 -13.07
CA LEU A 10 -0.83 5.02 -12.69
C LEU A 10 -1.25 3.72 -13.37
N SER A 11 -0.31 3.09 -14.06
CA SER A 11 -0.51 1.74 -14.59
C SER A 11 -0.51 0.71 -13.45
N ILE A 12 -1.00 -0.51 -13.73
CA ILE A 12 -0.90 -1.64 -12.79
C ILE A 12 0.56 -1.83 -12.35
N ARG A 13 1.51 -1.72 -13.29
CA ARG A 13 2.93 -1.88 -12.99
C ARG A 13 3.46 -0.81 -12.05
N ASP A 14 3.01 0.43 -12.20
CA ASP A 14 3.43 1.51 -11.29
C ASP A 14 2.95 1.24 -9.85
N ILE A 15 1.75 0.69 -9.71
CA ILE A 15 1.19 0.31 -8.41
C ILE A 15 1.98 -0.83 -7.77
N GLU A 16 2.32 -1.87 -8.53
CA GLU A 16 3.16 -2.97 -8.05
C GLU A 16 4.51 -2.48 -7.53
N ILE A 17 5.18 -1.58 -8.28
CA ILE A 17 6.48 -1.01 -7.88
C ILE A 17 6.34 -0.22 -6.56
N ILE A 18 5.27 0.56 -6.42
CA ILE A 18 4.98 1.30 -5.19
C ILE A 18 4.76 0.33 -4.02
N GLU A 19 3.97 -0.72 -4.22
CA GLU A 19 3.70 -1.73 -3.18
C GLU A 19 4.97 -2.47 -2.75
N GLU A 20 5.81 -2.92 -3.69
CA GLU A 20 7.08 -3.58 -3.41
C GLU A 20 8.00 -2.67 -2.59
N ALA A 21 8.11 -1.39 -2.98
CA ALA A 21 8.93 -0.41 -2.26
C ALA A 21 8.43 -0.16 -0.83
N LEU A 22 7.11 -0.05 -0.65
CA LEU A 22 6.47 0.12 0.65
C LEU A 22 6.68 -1.11 1.54
N ARG A 23 6.46 -2.33 1.00
CA ARG A 23 6.70 -3.60 1.73
C ARG A 23 8.16 -3.74 2.13
N ALA A 24 9.10 -3.40 1.25
CA ALA A 24 10.53 -3.43 1.56
C ALA A 24 10.89 -2.44 2.68
N LYS A 25 10.31 -1.22 2.67
CA LYS A 25 10.51 -0.24 3.75
C LYS A 25 9.92 -0.74 5.06
N ALA A 26 8.70 -1.28 5.05
CA ALA A 26 8.05 -1.85 6.21
C ALA A 26 8.86 -3.03 6.81
N GLY A 27 9.37 -3.92 5.97
CA GLY A 27 10.22 -5.04 6.41
C GLY A 27 11.49 -4.56 7.13
N ARG A 28 12.19 -3.56 6.59
CA ARG A 28 13.36 -2.97 7.25
C ARG A 28 13.02 -2.31 8.59
N ARG A 29 11.86 -1.64 8.70
CA ARG A 29 11.42 -1.02 9.96
C ARG A 29 10.97 -2.06 10.99
N GLY A 30 10.23 -3.09 10.57
CA GLY A 30 9.84 -4.19 11.43
C GLY A 30 11.04 -4.90 12.05
N MET A 31 12.10 -5.13 11.24
CA MET A 31 13.38 -5.64 11.72
C MET A 31 14.04 -4.74 12.76
N ALA A 32 14.12 -3.42 12.51
CA ALA A 32 14.70 -2.48 13.47
C ALA A 32 13.94 -2.47 14.80
N ILE A 33 12.60 -2.44 14.75
CA ILE A 33 11.74 -2.52 15.95
C ILE A 33 11.97 -3.83 16.70
N ALA A 34 12.05 -4.96 15.99
CA ALA A 34 12.32 -6.27 16.58
C ALA A 34 13.71 -6.35 17.24
N GLN A 35 14.69 -5.59 16.73
CA GLN A 35 16.04 -5.45 17.31
C GLN A 35 16.10 -4.49 18.51
N GLY A 36 14.96 -3.91 18.93
CA GLY A 36 14.86 -3.08 20.13
C GLY A 36 14.94 -1.58 19.88
N GLU A 37 14.85 -1.14 18.62
CA GLU A 37 14.75 0.29 18.30
C GLU A 37 13.39 0.84 18.79
N THR A 38 13.43 1.86 19.65
CA THR A 38 12.24 2.42 20.32
C THR A 38 11.77 3.74 19.74
N SER A 39 12.34 4.20 18.62
CA SER A 39 11.92 5.46 17.98
C SER A 39 10.42 5.47 17.65
N ASP A 40 9.68 6.40 18.25
CA ASP A 40 8.25 6.59 18.00
C ASP A 40 7.96 6.86 16.52
N ARG A 41 8.82 7.66 15.88
CA ARG A 41 8.76 7.95 14.44
C ARG A 41 8.80 6.68 13.58
N LEU A 42 9.55 5.65 13.99
CA LEU A 42 9.59 4.39 13.23
C LEU A 42 8.27 3.61 13.33
N ARG A 43 7.61 3.67 14.48
CA ARG A 43 6.30 3.04 14.69
C ARG A 43 5.22 3.80 13.92
N GLU A 44 5.26 5.12 13.95
CA GLU A 44 4.39 5.99 13.14
C GLU A 44 4.57 5.71 11.64
N GLU A 45 5.82 5.72 11.15
CA GLU A 45 6.10 5.40 9.74
C GLU A 45 5.61 3.99 9.35
N MET A 46 5.69 3.01 10.25
CA MET A 46 5.14 1.67 10.01
C MET A 46 3.63 1.68 9.85
N ASN A 47 2.91 2.37 10.74
CA ASN A 47 1.46 2.47 10.68
C ASN A 47 1.01 3.17 9.39
N GLU A 48 1.66 4.28 9.02
CA GLU A 48 1.38 5.00 7.77
C GLU A 48 1.56 4.11 6.54
N ILE A 49 2.63 3.31 6.49
CA ILE A 49 2.87 2.38 5.39
C ILE A 49 1.76 1.32 5.31
N GLN A 50 1.33 0.76 6.45
CA GLN A 50 0.24 -0.22 6.47
C GLN A 50 -1.08 0.38 5.99
N GLU A 51 -1.39 1.62 6.37
CA GLU A 51 -2.58 2.33 5.90
C GLU A 51 -2.54 2.62 4.39
N VAL A 52 -1.37 2.98 3.85
CA VAL A 52 -1.21 3.18 2.40
C VAL A 52 -1.40 1.86 1.66
N LEU A 53 -0.75 0.78 2.12
CA LEU A 53 -0.91 -0.55 1.52
C LEU A 53 -2.36 -1.03 1.56
N GLY A 54 -3.07 -0.79 2.66
CA GLY A 54 -4.51 -1.06 2.77
C GLY A 54 -5.33 -0.28 1.74
N ARG A 55 -5.07 1.02 1.57
CA ARG A 55 -5.75 1.84 0.54
C ARG A 55 -5.47 1.37 -0.88
N ILE A 56 -4.24 0.94 -1.17
CA ILE A 56 -3.90 0.39 -2.50
C ILE A 56 -4.64 -0.93 -2.72
N HIS A 57 -4.69 -1.82 -1.72
CA HIS A 57 -5.46 -3.05 -1.78
C HIS A 57 -6.95 -2.79 -2.09
N GLU A 58 -7.58 -1.84 -1.39
CA GLU A 58 -8.97 -1.45 -1.65
C GLU A 58 -9.17 -0.91 -3.07
N GLN A 59 -8.24 -0.08 -3.57
CA GLN A 59 -8.31 0.39 -4.96
C GLN A 59 -8.20 -0.76 -5.96
N LYS A 60 -7.29 -1.71 -5.75
CA LYS A 60 -7.18 -2.90 -6.60
C LYS A 60 -8.48 -3.69 -6.60
N ASN A 61 -9.09 -3.94 -5.45
CA ASN A 61 -10.40 -4.62 -5.38
C ASN A 61 -11.51 -3.86 -6.11
N PHE A 62 -11.55 -2.53 -5.96
CA PHE A 62 -12.56 -1.70 -6.63
C PHE A 62 -12.44 -1.74 -8.16
N TYR A 63 -11.21 -1.67 -8.69
CA TYR A 63 -10.97 -1.65 -10.14
C TYR A 63 -10.87 -3.05 -10.76
N ALA A 64 -10.48 -4.06 -10.00
CA ALA A 64 -10.24 -5.40 -10.52
C ALA A 64 -11.50 -6.20 -10.81
N LYS A 65 -12.71 -5.71 -10.44
CA LYS A 65 -14.03 -6.39 -10.56
C LYS A 65 -13.98 -7.58 -11.51
N PHE A 66 -13.57 -8.73 -10.96
CA PHE A 66 -13.43 -9.94 -11.74
C PHE A 66 -14.82 -10.39 -12.15
N LYS A 67 -14.95 -10.99 -13.33
CA LYS A 67 -16.27 -11.41 -13.86
C LYS A 67 -16.99 -12.38 -12.92
N ASP A 68 -16.27 -13.04 -12.02
CA ASP A 68 -16.75 -13.99 -11.03
C ASP A 68 -16.97 -13.39 -9.62
N GLY A 69 -16.72 -12.09 -9.42
CA GLY A 69 -16.90 -11.42 -8.13
C GLY A 69 -15.85 -11.77 -7.07
N THR A 70 -14.75 -12.43 -7.45
CA THR A 70 -13.67 -12.74 -6.51
C THR A 70 -12.92 -11.48 -6.04
N THR A 71 -12.43 -11.50 -4.80
CA THR A 71 -11.57 -10.44 -4.26
C THR A 71 -10.16 -10.60 -4.80
N TYR A 72 -9.51 -9.51 -5.18
CA TYR A 72 -8.11 -9.55 -5.57
C TYR A 72 -7.23 -9.85 -4.35
N VAL A 73 -6.49 -10.96 -4.39
CA VAL A 73 -5.50 -11.30 -3.37
C VAL A 73 -4.12 -11.27 -4.02
N SER A 74 -3.32 -10.23 -3.74
CA SER A 74 -1.89 -10.22 -4.09
C SER A 74 -1.05 -10.80 -2.95
N GLY A 75 -0.15 -11.72 -3.30
CA GLY A 75 0.99 -12.13 -2.46
C GLY A 75 2.09 -11.09 -2.50
#